data_AF-A0A7J8N9H2-F1
#
_entry.id   AF-A0A7J8N9H2-F1
#
_cell.length_a   1.000
_cell.length_b   1.000
_cell.length_c   1.000
_cell.angle_alpha   90.00
_cell.angle_beta   90.00
_cell.angle_gamma   90.00
#
_symmetry.space_group_name_H-M   'P 1'
#
loop_
_entity.id
_entity.type
_entity.pdbx_description
1 polymer ?
#
loop_
_entity_poly.entity_id
_entity_poly.type
_entity_poly.pdbx_seq_one_letter_code
_entity_poly.pdbx_strand_id
1 'polypeptide(L)' 'MEKEIARLNIEDGKEEVMKNTMTNLWHPLRGVQISDLRGRRYLFKFFHEMDIDWVVNGTPWTFNNHLLMIH' A
#
# COMPACT_ATOMS: atom_id res chain seq x y z
N MET A 1 13.34 25.98 0.09
CA MET A 1 12.76 25.48 1.35
C MET A 1 11.27 25.24 1.21
N GLU A 2 10.45 26.25 0.90
CA GLU A 2 8.98 26.09 0.76
C GLU A 2 8.53 25.10 -0.33
N LYS A 3 9.22 25.08 -1.49
CA LYS A 3 8.95 24.09 -2.56
C LYS A 3 9.25 22.65 -2.14
N GLU A 4 10.17 22.44 -1.21
CA GLU A 4 10.53 21.10 -0.69
C GLU A 4 9.43 20.61 0.26
N ILE A 5 8.98 21.49 1.16
CA ILE A 5 7.90 21.22 2.12
C ILE A 5 6.59 20.91 1.38
N ALA A 6 6.26 21.68 0.33
CA ALA A 6 5.09 21.41 -0.49
C ALA A 6 5.16 20.06 -1.22
N ARG A 7 6.35 19.64 -1.67
CA ARG A 7 6.55 18.33 -2.30
C ARG A 7 6.37 17.19 -1.30
N LEU A 8 6.94 17.31 -0.12
CA LEU A 8 6.79 16.32 0.96
C LEU A 8 5.32 16.14 1.36
N ASN A 9 4.58 17.23 1.57
CA ASN A 9 3.15 17.16 1.91
C ASN A 9 2.28 16.51 0.81
N ILE A 10 2.63 16.72 -0.47
CA ILE A 10 1.90 16.10 -1.60
C ILE A 10 2.26 14.61 -1.72
N GLU A 11 3.51 14.23 -1.45
CA GLU A 11 3.93 12.83 -1.45
C GLU A 11 3.27 12.07 -0.30
N ASP A 12 3.29 12.61 0.93
CA ASP A 12 2.62 12.03 2.11
C ASP A 12 1.13 11.77 1.86
N GLY A 13 0.44 12.71 1.20
CA GLY A 13 -0.97 12.56 0.83
C GLY A 13 -1.24 11.43 -0.17
N LYS A 14 -0.29 11.12 -1.06
CA LYS A 14 -0.43 10.02 -2.03
C LYS A 14 -0.24 8.66 -1.36
N GLU A 15 0.66 8.57 -0.38
CA GLU A 15 0.88 7.32 0.35
C GLU A 15 -0.37 6.92 1.13
N GLU A 16 -1.01 7.88 1.77
CA GLU A 16 -2.24 7.65 2.54
C GLU A 16 -3.39 7.21 1.64
N VAL A 17 -3.54 7.82 0.46
CA VAL A 17 -4.52 7.38 -0.54
C VAL A 17 -4.23 5.95 -1.01
N MET A 18 -2.95 5.59 -1.21
CA MET A 18 -2.56 4.24 -1.59
C MET A 18 -2.93 3.22 -0.51
N LYS A 19 -2.53 3.47 0.74
CA LYS A 19 -2.80 2.60 1.89
C LYS A 19 -4.30 2.35 2.05
N ASN A 20 -5.11 3.42 2.00
CA ASN A 20 -6.56 3.33 2.13
C ASN A 20 -7.21 2.60 0.95
N THR A 21 -6.76 2.90 -0.28
CA THR A 21 -7.29 2.25 -1.50
C THR A 21 -7.03 0.75 -1.47
N MET A 22 -5.78 0.33 -1.16
CA MET A 22 -5.41 -1.08 -1.14
C MET A 22 -6.09 -1.85 0.00
N THR A 23 -6.22 -1.23 1.18
CA THR A 23 -6.93 -1.84 2.31
C THR A 23 -8.42 -2.03 1.99
N ASN A 24 -9.06 -1.06 1.34
CA ASN A 24 -10.46 -1.18 0.92
C ASN A 24 -10.65 -2.21 -0.20
N LEU A 25 -9.72 -2.29 -1.15
CA LEU A 25 -9.78 -3.22 -2.27
C LEU A 25 -9.67 -4.67 -1.81
N TRP A 26 -8.70 -4.97 -0.95
CA TRP A 26 -8.46 -6.33 -0.46
C TRP A 26 -9.40 -6.74 0.66
N HIS A 27 -9.96 -5.78 1.39
CA HIS A 27 -10.88 -5.97 2.51
C HIS A 27 -10.46 -7.12 3.47
N PRO A 28 -9.22 -7.08 4.00
CA PRO A 28 -8.67 -8.18 4.80
C PRO A 28 -9.47 -8.40 6.08
N LEU A 29 -9.75 -9.66 6.41
CA LEU A 29 -10.57 -10.07 7.56
C LEU A 29 -10.01 -9.57 8.89
N ARG A 30 -8.68 -9.53 9.02
CA ARG A 30 -7.98 -9.10 10.26
C ARG A 30 -7.19 -7.80 10.09
N GLY A 31 -7.47 -7.06 9.02
CA GLY A 31 -6.70 -5.87 8.69
C GLY A 31 -5.33 -6.20 8.09
N VAL A 32 -4.61 -5.15 7.71
CA VAL A 32 -3.26 -5.21 7.15
C VAL A 32 -2.42 -4.15 7.82
N GLN A 33 -1.18 -4.50 8.17
CA GLN A 33 -0.21 -3.51 8.63
C GLN A 33 0.67 -3.09 7.46
N ILE A 34 0.72 -1.78 7.18
CA ILE A 34 1.52 -1.23 6.09
C ILE A 34 2.71 -0.46 6.68
N SER A 35 3.92 -0.85 6.30
CA SER A 35 5.16 -0.19 6.74
C SER A 35 5.93 0.35 5.55
N ASP A 36 6.45 1.57 5.66
CA ASP A 36 7.33 2.16 4.64
C ASP A 36 8.77 1.65 4.84
N LEU A 37 9.33 1.06 3.79
CA LEU A 37 10.71 0.55 3.73
C LEU A 37 11.68 1.55 3.08
N ARG A 38 11.24 2.79 2.86
CA ARG A 38 11.89 3.89 2.14
C ARG A 38 12.06 3.63 0.64
N GLY A 39 12.05 4.73 -0.11
CA GLY A 39 12.24 4.71 -1.56
C GLY A 39 11.01 4.18 -2.30
N ARG A 40 9.80 4.53 -1.84
CA ARG A 40 8.51 4.13 -2.44
C ARG A 40 8.28 2.62 -2.42
N ARG A 41 8.80 1.95 -1.39
CA ARG A 41 8.61 0.51 -1.14
C ARG A 41 7.82 0.34 0.13
N TYR A 42 6.75 -0.44 0.04
CA TYR A 42 5.85 -0.68 1.16
C TYR A 42 5.78 -2.17 1.45
N LEU A 43 5.81 -2.51 2.73
CA LEU A 43 5.57 -3.86 3.21
C LEU A 43 4.14 -3.97 3.70
N PHE A 44 3.40 -4.91 3.13
CA PHE A 44 2.05 -5.28 3.56
C PHE A 44 2.13 -6.56 4.37
N LYS A 45 1.86 -6.45 5.67
CA LYS A 45 1.82 -7.59 6.57
C LYS A 45 0.37 -7.97 6.84
N PHE A 46 -0.02 -9.12 6.32
CA PHE A 46 -1.31 -9.74 6.60
C PHE A 46 -1.21 -10.62 7.84
N PHE A 47 -2.29 -10.70 8.61
CA PHE A 47 -2.34 -11.45 9.86
C PHE A 47 -3.08 -12.79 9.72
N HIS A 48 -3.55 -13.13 8.53
CA HIS A 48 -4.30 -14.35 8.24
C HIS A 48 -3.90 -14.90 6.87
N GLU A 49 -3.70 -16.22 6.77
CA GLU A 49 -3.30 -16.88 5.52
C GLU A 49 -4.35 -16.71 4.41
N MET A 50 -5.64 -16.77 4.76
CA MET A 50 -6.72 -16.53 3.80
C MET A 50 -6.68 -15.13 3.19
N ASP A 51 -6.27 -14.11 3.97
CA ASP A 51 -6.09 -12.75 3.43
C ASP A 51 -4.93 -12.74 2.43
N ILE A 52 -3.86 -13.49 2.69
CA ILE A 52 -2.74 -13.65 1.74
C ILE A 52 -3.23 -14.35 0.48
N ASP A 53 -3.93 -15.47 0.58
CA ASP A 53 -4.43 -16.22 -0.57
C ASP A 53 -5.39 -15.39 -1.42
N TRP A 54 -6.27 -14.61 -0.80
CA TRP A 54 -7.20 -13.72 -1.49
C TRP A 54 -6.50 -12.59 -2.21
N VAL A 55 -5.49 -12.03 -1.56
CA VAL A 55 -4.68 -10.97 -2.14
C VAL A 55 -3.91 -11.58 -3.29
N VAL A 56 -3.10 -12.63 -3.07
CA VAL A 56 -2.24 -13.38 -4.04
C VAL A 56 -3.00 -13.84 -5.28
N ASN A 57 -4.20 -14.40 -5.11
CA ASN A 57 -5.02 -14.88 -6.23
C ASN A 57 -5.95 -13.79 -6.81
N GLY A 58 -6.06 -12.65 -6.15
CA GLY A 58 -6.88 -11.52 -6.56
C GLY A 58 -6.21 -10.61 -7.58
N THR A 59 -7.02 -9.74 -8.19
CA THR A 59 -6.59 -8.65 -9.08
C THR A 59 -7.22 -7.34 -8.61
N PRO A 60 -6.61 -6.15 -8.81
CA PRO A 60 -5.27 -5.86 -9.34
C PRO A 60 -4.18 -5.55 -8.29
N TRP A 61 -2.93 -5.84 -8.67
CA TRP A 61 -1.69 -5.55 -7.92
C TRP A 61 -1.05 -4.20 -8.23
N THR A 62 -1.77 -3.36 -8.94
CA THR A 62 -1.24 -2.11 -9.46
C THR A 62 -1.93 -0.95 -8.79
N PHE A 63 -1.15 -0.06 -8.18
CA PHE A 63 -1.62 1.24 -7.73
C PHE A 63 -0.90 2.32 -8.53
N ASN A 64 -1.65 3.18 -9.23
CA ASN A 64 -1.11 4.28 -10.03
C ASN A 64 0.01 3.83 -11.01
N ASN A 65 -0.22 2.75 -11.76
CA ASN A 65 0.74 2.12 -12.68
C ASN A 65 2.05 1.61 -12.05
N HIS A 66 2.11 1.47 -10.73
CA HIS A 66 3.22 0.82 -10.04
C HIS A 66 2.79 -0.58 -9.57
N LEU A 67 3.61 -1.59 -9.87
CA LEU A 67 3.39 -2.96 -9.44
C LEU A 67 3.78 -3.12 -7.97
N LEU A 68 2.89 -3.72 -7.18
CA LEU A 68 3.18 -4.18 -5.83
C LEU A 68 3.93 -5.51 -5.94
N MET A 69 5.20 -5.52 -5.55
CA MET A 69 5.96 -6.78 -5.44
C MET A 69 5.63 -7.47 -4.10
N ILE A 70 5.37 -8.76 -4.20
CA ILE A 70 5.27 -9.69 -3.08
C ILE A 70 6.52 -10.57 -3.16
N HIS A 71 7.28 -10.70 -2.07
CA HIS A 71 8.39 -11.65 -1.96
C HIS A 71 8.07 -12.69 -0.90
#